data_AF-Q2LT48-F1
#
_entry.id   AF-Q2LT48-F1
#
_cell.length_a   1.000
_cell.length_b   1.000
_cell.length_c   1.000
_cell.angle_alpha   90.00
_cell.angle_beta   90.00
_cell.angle_gamma   90.00
#
_symmetry.space_group_name_H-M   'P 1'
#
loop_
_entity.id
_entity.type
_entity.pdbx_description
1 polymer ?
#
loop_
_entity_poly.entity_id
_entity_poly.type
_entity_poly.pdbx_seq_one_letter_code
_entity_poly.pdbx_strand_id
1 'polypeptide(L)'
;MKKADDSGKDLAALDELIEEITVDAYGDDEQLWAFRQVMEDEISFPCDGIVIGEPVAVLEIDYDGNERRGLTATCRRMDGTRHIVAATDVVFPRQSKGYRYLACYRKWLGLDPFPPESASSYREPRRREKDAGLGQEDSVELVVLSVKQQSARCRLLKSDLIVTFRTGRTWDMIPGEIITVRQGKRWNFAGHTYLAGKIDSKRLNVAALGLVPLELENVGTWTPEEHYWGEEDEPIEEWAKPIIAYGARQAFEMEQVLPGMKPDDFGDDPICRSNDLKNTGDPEAAFKILMGLCQEDLRCLDALAHLGNFVFDRTPNVAIHHYEVGLRIGELSLGPDFNGLLPWGFIDNRPFLRCMHGYGICLWRLGRFIEAARNFERMLWLNPSDNQGIRFLIDNIKDRVTWEKCQEDD
;
A
#
# COMPACT_ATOMS: atom_id res chain seq x y z
N MET A 1 46.36 18.72 15.23
CA MET A 1 46.18 18.47 16.68
C MET A 1 44.77 18.81 17.22
N LYS A 2 43.71 18.84 16.38
CA LYS A 2 42.31 19.13 16.80
C LYS A 2 41.34 17.92 16.76
N LYS A 3 41.75 16.77 16.19
CA LYS A 3 40.86 15.59 15.99
C LYS A 3 40.75 14.66 17.21
N ALA A 4 41.76 14.62 18.08
CA ALA A 4 41.78 13.70 19.23
C ALA A 4 40.93 14.18 20.43
N ASP A 5 40.66 15.48 20.52
CA ASP A 5 39.85 16.09 21.60
C ASP A 5 38.33 16.02 21.31
N ASP A 6 37.94 15.81 20.04
CA ASP A 6 36.55 15.70 19.59
C ASP A 6 36.02 14.27 19.78
N SER A 7 36.83 13.26 19.44
CA SER A 7 36.46 11.83 19.59
C SER A 7 36.27 11.41 21.05
N GLY A 8 37.03 12.01 21.98
CA GLY A 8 36.89 11.73 23.41
C GLY A 8 35.59 12.28 24.00
N LYS A 9 35.12 13.43 23.49
CA LYS A 9 33.84 14.05 23.89
C LYS A 9 32.64 13.31 23.30
N ASP A 10 32.75 12.87 22.04
CA ASP A 10 31.71 12.05 21.40
C ASP A 10 31.51 10.72 22.13
N LEU A 11 32.59 10.07 22.56
CA LEU A 11 32.50 8.81 23.32
C LEU A 11 31.86 9.01 24.69
N ALA A 12 32.24 10.05 25.44
CA ALA A 12 31.63 10.35 26.74
C ALA A 12 30.13 10.68 26.62
N ALA A 13 29.74 11.41 25.57
CA ALA A 13 28.33 11.70 25.30
C ALA A 13 27.50 10.47 24.90
N LEU A 14 28.14 9.41 24.37
CA LEU A 14 27.50 8.11 24.18
C LEU A 14 27.35 7.35 25.50
N ASP A 15 28.32 7.44 26.41
CA ASP A 15 28.23 6.78 27.73
C ASP A 15 27.08 7.35 28.55
N GLU A 16 26.96 8.67 28.63
CA GLU A 16 25.83 9.33 29.32
C GLU A 16 24.48 8.92 28.72
N LEU A 17 24.39 8.82 27.39
CA LEU A 17 23.15 8.42 26.72
C LEU A 17 22.85 6.92 26.91
N ILE A 18 23.86 6.06 26.98
CA ILE A 18 23.67 4.64 27.31
C ILE A 18 23.16 4.49 28.74
N GLU A 19 23.77 5.20 29.69
CA GLU A 19 23.31 5.20 31.09
C GLU A 19 21.85 5.66 31.21
N GLU A 20 21.46 6.69 30.45
CA GLU A 20 20.06 7.16 30.38
C GLU A 20 19.12 6.09 29.81
N ILE A 21 19.51 5.45 28.69
CA ILE A 21 18.69 4.39 28.05
C ILE A 21 18.54 3.18 28.99
N THR A 22 19.59 2.81 29.72
CA THR A 22 19.60 1.59 30.55
C THR A 22 19.26 1.85 32.02
N VAL A 23 18.83 3.05 32.40
CA VAL A 23 18.71 3.49 33.81
C VAL A 23 17.83 2.58 34.67
N ASP A 24 16.75 2.05 34.10
CA ASP A 24 15.78 1.16 34.78
C ASP A 24 15.74 -0.26 34.17
N ALA A 25 16.78 -0.65 33.41
CA ALA A 25 16.85 -1.92 32.71
C ALA A 25 17.89 -2.88 33.32
N TYR A 26 17.42 -3.97 33.92
CA TYR A 26 18.22 -4.95 34.63
C TYR A 26 18.48 -6.20 33.77
N GLY A 27 19.73 -6.39 33.38
CA GLY A 27 20.15 -7.52 32.55
C GLY A 27 19.97 -7.27 31.05
N ASP A 28 20.53 -8.16 30.24
CA ASP A 28 20.71 -7.94 28.80
C ASP A 28 19.36 -7.86 28.06
N ASP A 29 18.38 -8.69 28.43
CA ASP A 29 17.04 -8.68 27.83
C ASP A 29 16.29 -7.36 28.03
N GLU A 30 16.24 -6.86 29.27
CA GLU A 30 15.58 -5.59 29.59
C GLU A 30 16.31 -4.41 28.92
N GLN A 31 17.64 -4.46 28.84
CA GLN A 31 18.45 -3.43 28.17
C GLN A 31 18.22 -3.43 26.66
N LEU A 32 18.07 -4.60 26.03
CA LEU A 32 17.69 -4.72 24.62
C LEU A 32 16.31 -4.13 24.35
N TRP A 33 15.32 -4.39 25.21
CA TRP A 33 14.01 -3.74 25.14
C TRP A 33 14.10 -2.22 25.28
N ALA A 34 14.91 -1.70 26.19
CA ALA A 34 15.11 -0.28 26.37
C ALA A 34 15.71 0.40 25.13
N PHE A 35 16.73 -0.22 24.51
CA PHE A 35 17.28 0.26 23.24
C PHE A 35 16.25 0.22 22.11
N ARG A 36 15.48 -0.88 22.00
CA ARG A 36 14.41 -1.02 21.00
C ARG A 36 13.37 0.09 21.14
N GLN A 37 12.91 0.34 22.35
CA GLN A 37 11.89 1.37 22.64
C GLN A 37 12.40 2.77 22.31
N VAL A 38 13.60 3.15 22.78
CA VAL A 38 14.16 4.48 22.49
C VAL A 38 14.40 4.66 20.99
N MET A 39 14.84 3.62 20.28
CA MET A 39 14.99 3.69 18.82
C MET A 39 13.65 3.84 18.10
N GLU A 40 12.60 3.16 18.54
CA GLU A 40 11.24 3.31 18.00
C GLU A 40 10.69 4.73 18.22
N ASP A 41 10.91 5.29 19.42
CA ASP A 41 10.42 6.63 19.79
C ASP A 41 11.18 7.75 19.07
N GLU A 42 12.50 7.59 18.91
CA GLU A 42 13.38 8.66 18.45
C GLU A 42 13.69 8.60 16.95
N ILE A 43 13.63 7.41 16.33
CA ILE A 43 13.90 7.23 14.90
C ILE A 43 12.59 7.22 14.13
N SER A 44 12.47 8.13 13.17
CA SER A 44 11.29 8.19 12.31
C SER A 44 11.42 7.16 11.18
N PHE A 45 10.81 5.99 11.34
CA PHE A 45 10.73 4.98 10.29
C PHE A 45 9.54 5.21 9.31
N PRO A 46 9.64 4.76 8.04
CA PRO A 46 10.85 4.24 7.41
C PRO A 46 11.88 5.35 7.15
N CYS A 47 13.17 5.03 7.23
CA CYS A 47 14.26 5.98 6.96
C CYS A 47 15.41 5.36 6.15
N ASP A 48 16.23 6.22 5.55
CA ASP A 48 17.36 5.78 4.71
C ASP A 48 18.44 5.11 5.56
N GLY A 49 18.92 3.96 5.10
CA GLY A 49 20.06 3.25 5.67
C GLY A 49 20.88 2.56 4.58
N ILE A 50 22.02 2.02 4.97
CA ILE A 50 22.88 1.22 4.11
C ILE A 50 23.16 -0.10 4.81
N VAL A 51 23.05 -1.21 4.09
CA VAL A 51 23.40 -2.54 4.58
C VAL A 51 24.43 -3.13 3.63
N ILE A 52 25.65 -3.38 4.11
CA ILE A 52 26.77 -3.93 3.31
C ILE A 52 26.99 -3.15 1.99
N GLY A 53 26.95 -1.82 2.07
CA GLY A 53 27.15 -0.94 0.91
C GLY A 53 25.92 -0.74 0.01
N GLU A 54 24.84 -1.49 0.22
CA GLU A 54 23.59 -1.33 -0.55
C GLU A 54 22.61 -0.38 0.15
N PRO A 55 22.01 0.59 -0.57
CA PRO A 55 21.01 1.48 -0.01
C PRO A 55 19.70 0.74 0.26
N VAL A 56 19.13 0.93 1.45
CA VAL A 56 17.88 0.32 1.88
C VAL A 56 17.00 1.34 2.61
N ALA A 57 15.69 1.12 2.60
CA ALA A 57 14.77 1.75 3.53
C ALA A 57 14.67 0.88 4.79
N VAL A 58 15.17 1.37 5.92
CA VAL A 58 14.98 0.72 7.22
C VAL A 58 13.56 1.00 7.67
N LEU A 59 12.76 -0.05 7.85
CA LEU A 59 11.33 0.01 8.13
C LEU A 59 11.04 0.01 9.63
N GLU A 60 11.89 -0.64 10.43
CA GLU A 60 11.79 -0.73 11.88
C GLU A 60 13.10 -1.29 12.46
N ILE A 61 13.32 -1.07 13.75
CA ILE A 61 14.28 -1.82 14.56
C ILE A 61 13.47 -2.53 15.64
N ASP A 62 13.69 -3.84 15.78
CA ASP A 62 12.92 -4.67 16.70
C ASP A 62 13.78 -5.64 17.50
N TYR A 63 13.21 -6.14 18.59
CA TYR A 63 13.79 -7.15 19.45
C TYR A 63 12.78 -8.28 19.66
N ASP A 64 13.17 -9.51 19.30
CA ASP A 64 12.30 -10.68 19.33
C ASP A 64 12.41 -11.51 20.61
N GLY A 65 13.07 -10.99 21.65
CA GLY A 65 13.32 -11.69 22.91
C GLY A 65 14.50 -12.68 22.86
N ASN A 66 15.30 -12.69 21.78
CA ASN A 66 16.48 -13.53 21.67
C ASN A 66 17.78 -12.73 21.91
N GLU A 67 18.29 -12.79 23.15
CA GLU A 67 19.52 -12.09 23.57
C GLU A 67 20.72 -12.33 22.64
N ARG A 68 20.85 -13.54 22.06
CA ARG A 68 21.98 -13.86 21.15
C ARG A 68 21.86 -13.18 19.80
N ARG A 69 20.64 -12.92 19.34
CA ARG A 69 20.37 -12.24 18.07
C ARG A 69 20.47 -10.72 18.23
N GLY A 70 20.08 -10.21 19.41
CA GLY A 70 20.03 -8.79 19.69
C GLY A 70 18.99 -8.07 18.82
N LEU A 71 19.18 -6.77 18.62
CA LEU A 71 18.29 -5.96 17.80
C LEU A 71 18.43 -6.32 16.33
N THR A 72 17.31 -6.42 15.66
CA THR A 72 17.21 -6.64 14.22
C THR A 72 16.62 -5.41 13.52
N ALA A 73 16.93 -5.24 12.25
CA ALA A 73 16.36 -4.20 11.42
C ALA A 73 15.67 -4.81 10.20
N THR A 74 14.37 -4.54 10.05
CA THR A 74 13.65 -4.89 8.82
C THR A 74 13.98 -3.83 7.78
N CYS A 75 14.58 -4.24 6.67
CA CYS A 75 15.05 -3.37 5.61
C CYS A 75 14.36 -3.73 4.29
N ARG A 76 13.95 -2.72 3.51
CA ARG A 76 13.43 -2.88 2.17
C ARG A 76 14.43 -2.35 1.14
N ARG A 77 14.83 -3.19 0.19
CA ARG A 77 15.67 -2.79 -0.95
C ARG A 77 14.89 -1.95 -1.95
N MET A 78 15.59 -1.28 -2.86
CA MET A 78 15.00 -0.50 -3.96
C MET A 78 14.09 -1.35 -4.86
N ASP A 79 14.35 -2.66 -4.98
CA ASP A 79 13.53 -3.62 -5.73
C ASP A 79 12.26 -4.08 -4.98
N GLY A 80 12.03 -3.58 -3.77
CA GLY A 80 10.87 -3.92 -2.93
C GLY A 80 11.08 -5.11 -2.00
N THR A 81 12.17 -5.87 -2.16
CA THR A 81 12.45 -7.06 -1.34
C THR A 81 12.73 -6.68 0.11
N ARG A 82 12.08 -7.37 1.05
CA ARG A 82 12.29 -7.20 2.50
C ARG A 82 13.30 -8.21 3.03
N HIS A 83 14.21 -7.74 3.86
CA HIS A 83 15.20 -8.56 4.55
C HIS A 83 15.31 -8.12 6.01
N ILE A 84 15.47 -9.09 6.91
CA ILE A 84 15.79 -8.83 8.31
C ILE A 84 17.30 -9.02 8.46
N VAL A 85 17.97 -8.01 8.98
CA VAL A 85 19.42 -8.03 9.23
C VAL A 85 19.70 -7.66 10.68
N ALA A 86 20.91 -7.91 11.17
CA ALA A 86 21.31 -7.40 12.48
C ALA A 86 21.31 -5.86 12.44
N ALA A 87 20.78 -5.19 13.47
CA ALA A 87 20.75 -3.73 13.51
C ALA A 87 22.19 -3.15 13.43
N THR A 88 23.17 -3.88 13.95
CA THR A 88 24.60 -3.53 13.89
C THR A 88 25.17 -3.48 12.47
N ASP A 89 24.52 -4.10 11.47
CA ASP A 89 24.94 -4.07 10.06
C ASP A 89 24.38 -2.85 9.30
N VAL A 90 23.44 -2.12 9.91
CA VAL A 90 22.81 -0.93 9.30
C VAL A 90 23.67 0.30 9.51
N VAL A 91 23.93 1.08 8.47
CA VAL A 91 24.60 2.38 8.57
C VAL A 91 23.59 3.47 8.27
N PHE A 92 23.27 4.28 9.28
CA PHE A 92 22.43 5.46 9.13
C PHE A 92 23.23 6.69 8.67
N PRO A 93 22.60 7.67 8.01
CA PRO A 93 23.24 8.95 7.69
C PRO A 93 23.75 9.66 8.94
N ARG A 94 24.99 10.19 8.92
CA ARG A 94 25.66 10.81 10.09
C ARG A 94 24.88 11.93 10.82
N GLN A 95 23.92 12.54 10.15
CA GLN A 95 23.10 13.63 10.70
C GLN A 95 21.77 13.15 11.29
N SER A 96 21.45 11.85 11.20
CA SER A 96 20.20 11.29 11.71
C SER A 96 20.31 10.92 13.19
N LYS A 97 19.15 10.86 13.87
CA LYS A 97 19.07 10.30 15.23
C LYS A 97 19.47 8.82 15.25
N GLY A 98 19.11 8.06 14.21
CA GLY A 98 19.49 6.65 14.07
C GLY A 98 20.99 6.42 14.08
N TYR A 99 21.79 7.35 13.53
CA TYR A 99 23.26 7.26 13.60
C TYR A 99 23.77 7.32 15.05
N ARG A 100 23.15 8.16 15.90
CA ARG A 100 23.54 8.30 17.31
C ARG A 100 23.08 7.11 18.16
N TYR A 101 21.80 6.73 18.07
CA TYR A 101 21.27 5.64 18.89
C TYR A 101 21.87 4.29 18.50
N LEU A 102 22.13 4.04 17.22
CA LEU A 102 22.80 2.81 16.80
C LEU A 102 24.28 2.78 17.23
N ALA A 103 24.93 3.95 17.32
CA ALA A 103 26.28 4.04 17.90
C ALA A 103 26.27 3.69 19.41
N CYS A 104 25.28 4.15 20.17
CA CYS A 104 25.08 3.74 21.57
C CYS A 104 24.92 2.22 21.68
N TYR A 105 24.04 1.64 20.85
CA TYR A 105 23.80 0.20 20.84
C TYR A 105 25.06 -0.62 20.50
N ARG A 106 25.80 -0.22 19.45
CA ARG A 106 27.09 -0.84 19.10
C ARG A 106 28.09 -0.76 20.25
N LYS A 107 28.18 0.41 20.90
CA LYS A 107 29.09 0.61 22.04
C LYS A 107 28.72 -0.28 23.22
N TRP A 108 27.43 -0.39 23.52
CA TRP A 108 26.91 -1.25 24.58
C TRP A 108 27.26 -2.73 24.33
N LEU A 109 27.20 -3.18 23.08
CA LEU A 109 27.67 -4.51 22.65
C LEU A 109 29.21 -4.68 22.66
N GLY A 110 29.98 -3.65 23.01
CA GLY A 110 31.44 -3.66 22.94
C GLY A 110 32.02 -3.58 21.52
N LEU A 111 31.21 -3.18 20.53
CA LEU A 111 31.63 -2.96 19.14
C LEU A 111 32.12 -1.52 18.93
N ASP A 112 32.81 -1.29 17.82
CA ASP A 112 33.14 0.08 17.38
C ASP A 112 31.83 0.87 17.14
N PRO A 113 31.58 1.99 17.85
CA PRO A 113 30.37 2.80 17.66
C PRO A 113 30.27 3.39 16.25
N PHE A 114 31.41 3.63 15.59
CA PHE A 114 31.50 4.30 14.30
C PHE A 114 32.41 3.54 13.32
N PRO A 115 31.99 2.34 12.85
CA PRO A 115 32.81 1.52 11.98
C PRO A 115 33.14 2.28 10.67
N PRO A 116 34.35 2.11 10.11
CA PRO A 116 34.74 2.74 8.86
C PRO A 116 33.85 2.25 7.70
N GLU A 117 33.31 3.18 6.91
CA GLU A 117 32.56 2.88 5.68
C GLU A 117 33.38 1.92 4.81
N SER A 118 32.82 0.76 4.46
CA SER A 118 33.48 -0.21 3.57
C SER A 118 33.71 0.43 2.20
N ALA A 119 34.96 0.83 1.97
CA ALA A 119 35.40 1.44 0.74
C ALA A 119 35.42 0.41 -0.40
N SER A 120 34.32 0.25 -1.13
CA SER A 120 34.36 -0.19 -2.54
C SER A 120 33.18 0.35 -3.33
N SER A 121 33.49 1.27 -4.26
CA SER A 121 32.63 1.89 -5.27
C SER A 121 31.64 2.98 -4.83
N TYR A 122 32.07 3.87 -3.92
CA TYR A 122 31.50 5.21 -3.85
C TYR A 122 31.83 6.00 -5.12
N ARG A 123 30.86 6.14 -6.03
CA ARG A 123 30.67 7.41 -6.74
C ARG A 123 29.98 8.32 -5.74
N GLU A 124 30.65 9.40 -5.33
CA GLU A 124 30.01 10.47 -4.55
C GLU A 124 28.62 10.78 -5.15
N PRO A 125 27.52 10.73 -4.38
CA PRO A 125 26.34 11.48 -4.75
C PRO A 125 26.79 12.93 -4.76
N ARG A 126 26.81 13.54 -5.95
CA ARG A 126 27.28 14.90 -6.18
C ARG A 126 26.85 15.81 -5.04
N ARG A 127 27.86 16.26 -4.31
CA ARG A 127 27.89 17.45 -3.47
C ARG A 127 26.87 18.48 -3.95
N ARG A 128 25.84 18.72 -3.13
CA ARG A 128 25.02 19.93 -3.06
C ARG A 128 24.82 20.64 -4.41
N GLU A 129 23.62 20.53 -4.98
CA GLU A 129 22.98 21.73 -5.51
C GLU A 129 22.63 22.64 -4.31
N LYS A 130 23.66 23.31 -3.78
CA LYS A 130 23.49 24.68 -3.34
C LYS A 130 23.52 25.48 -4.64
N ASP A 131 22.43 26.19 -4.91
CA ASP A 131 22.28 27.08 -6.07
C ASP A 131 22.38 26.42 -7.44
N ALA A 132 21.72 25.27 -7.62
CA ALA A 132 20.91 25.19 -8.81
C ALA A 132 19.55 25.76 -8.43
N GLY A 133 19.28 26.98 -8.87
CA GLY A 133 17.95 27.25 -9.38
C GLY A 133 17.67 26.27 -10.51
N LEU A 134 17.39 25.01 -10.18
CA LEU A 134 16.51 24.22 -11.01
C LEU A 134 15.16 24.87 -10.81
N GLY A 135 14.71 25.53 -11.87
CA GLY A 135 13.50 26.32 -11.87
C GLY A 135 12.41 25.60 -11.13
N GLN A 136 11.60 26.38 -10.42
CA GLN A 136 10.23 26.03 -10.10
C GLN A 136 9.69 25.15 -11.25
N GLU A 137 9.71 23.81 -11.08
CA GLU A 137 8.96 22.96 -12.00
C GLU A 137 7.55 23.52 -11.83
N ASP A 138 7.02 24.15 -12.88
CA ASP A 138 5.75 24.85 -12.77
C ASP A 138 4.69 23.91 -12.18
N SER A 139 4.84 22.61 -12.43
CA SER A 139 4.02 21.52 -11.90
C SER A 139 4.84 20.30 -11.44
N VAL A 140 4.42 19.70 -10.32
CA VAL A 140 4.94 18.42 -9.80
C VAL A 140 3.84 17.37 -9.83
N GLU A 141 4.16 16.14 -10.23
CA GLU A 141 3.21 15.02 -10.24
C GLU A 141 3.40 14.10 -9.03
N LEU A 142 2.31 13.79 -8.36
CA LEU A 142 2.28 13.03 -7.11
C LEU A 142 1.28 11.88 -7.24
N VAL A 143 1.69 10.68 -6.84
CA VAL A 143 0.81 9.55 -6.58
C VAL A 143 0.25 9.69 -5.18
N VAL A 144 -1.08 9.70 -5.03
CA VAL A 144 -1.75 9.71 -3.73
C VAL A 144 -1.64 8.31 -3.11
N LEU A 145 -1.16 8.22 -1.87
CA LEU A 145 -1.03 6.95 -1.14
C LEU A 145 -2.07 6.84 -0.01
N SER A 146 -2.29 7.94 0.71
CA SER A 146 -3.32 8.04 1.74
C SER A 146 -3.79 9.47 1.90
N VAL A 147 -5.01 9.63 2.40
CA VAL A 147 -5.64 10.93 2.56
C VAL A 147 -6.13 11.12 3.99
N LYS A 148 -5.81 12.28 4.56
CA LYS A 148 -6.31 12.79 5.83
C LYS A 148 -7.07 14.10 5.59
N GLN A 149 -7.66 14.64 6.65
CA GLN A 149 -8.54 15.81 6.56
C GLN A 149 -7.90 17.06 5.91
N GLN A 150 -6.60 17.31 6.10
CA GLN A 150 -5.89 18.50 5.57
C GLN A 150 -4.56 18.18 4.88
N SER A 151 -4.26 16.89 4.70
CA SER A 151 -3.05 16.44 4.06
C SER A 151 -3.23 15.10 3.39
N ALA A 152 -2.48 14.85 2.32
CA ALA A 152 -2.29 13.52 1.77
C ALA A 152 -0.82 13.08 1.94
N ARG A 153 -0.61 11.79 2.15
CA ARG A 153 0.70 11.18 1.95
C ARG A 153 0.79 10.83 0.47
N CYS A 154 1.86 11.27 -0.16
CA CYS A 154 2.06 11.08 -1.60
C CYS A 154 3.47 10.59 -1.89
N ARG A 155 3.63 9.92 -3.01
CA ARG A 155 4.93 9.62 -3.62
C ARG A 155 5.11 10.48 -4.85
N LEU A 156 6.31 10.99 -5.10
CA LEU A 156 6.60 11.66 -6.37
C LEU A 156 6.48 10.65 -7.52
N LEU A 157 5.88 11.04 -8.65
CA LEU A 157 5.72 10.09 -9.76
C LEU A 157 7.07 9.67 -10.35
N LYS A 158 8.02 10.62 -10.44
CA LYS A 158 9.35 10.42 -11.03
C LYS A 158 10.38 9.83 -10.06
N SER A 159 10.03 9.63 -8.78
CA SER A 159 10.97 9.16 -7.74
C SER A 159 10.23 8.62 -6.53
N ASP A 160 10.78 7.65 -5.81
CA ASP A 160 10.09 7.08 -4.65
C ASP A 160 10.11 7.95 -3.38
N LEU A 161 10.52 9.20 -3.50
CA LEU A 161 10.45 10.16 -2.42
C LEU A 161 9.00 10.37 -1.97
N ILE A 162 8.77 10.07 -0.69
CA ILE A 162 7.50 10.30 -0.03
C ILE A 162 7.42 11.73 0.50
N VAL A 163 6.31 12.40 0.22
CA VAL A 163 6.01 13.77 0.64
C VAL A 163 4.67 13.83 1.36
N THR A 164 4.54 14.75 2.30
CA THR A 164 3.25 15.14 2.86
C THR A 164 2.73 16.34 2.09
N PHE A 165 1.72 16.11 1.25
CA PHE A 165 1.05 17.16 0.50
C PHE A 165 -0.01 17.84 1.37
N ARG A 166 0.13 19.14 1.64
CA ARG A 166 -0.84 19.94 2.39
C ARG A 166 -1.72 20.71 1.42
N THR A 167 -3.03 20.56 1.59
CA THR A 167 -4.05 21.28 0.81
C THR A 167 -5.28 21.48 1.67
N GLY A 168 -6.01 22.58 1.44
CA GLY A 168 -7.29 22.84 2.12
C GLY A 168 -8.46 22.01 1.60
N ARG A 169 -8.26 21.25 0.51
CA ARG A 169 -9.25 20.31 -0.05
C ARG A 169 -8.55 18.99 -0.35
N THR A 170 -8.88 17.96 0.42
CA THR A 170 -8.33 16.61 0.25
C THR A 170 -9.38 15.55 -0.07
N TRP A 171 -10.65 15.83 0.18
CA TRP A 171 -11.74 14.86 0.15
C TRP A 171 -12.05 14.29 -1.25
N ASP A 172 -11.49 14.87 -2.30
CA ASP A 172 -11.63 14.44 -3.70
C ASP A 172 -10.45 13.60 -4.21
N MET A 173 -9.39 13.45 -3.41
CA MET A 173 -8.22 12.64 -3.74
C MET A 173 -8.44 11.18 -3.34
N ILE A 174 -8.13 10.26 -4.24
CA ILE A 174 -8.23 8.82 -3.99
C ILE A 174 -6.83 8.19 -4.02
N PRO A 175 -6.48 7.30 -3.07
CA PRO A 175 -5.25 6.51 -3.17
C PRO A 175 -5.13 5.85 -4.55
N GLY A 176 -3.94 5.89 -5.15
CA GLY A 176 -3.65 5.40 -6.50
C GLY A 176 -3.87 6.42 -7.63
N GLU A 177 -4.51 7.55 -7.39
CA GLU A 177 -4.58 8.63 -8.38
C GLU A 177 -3.29 9.43 -8.47
N ILE A 178 -3.03 9.97 -9.67
CA ILE A 178 -1.95 10.90 -9.94
C ILE A 178 -2.53 12.32 -9.97
N ILE A 179 -2.03 13.17 -9.08
CA ILE A 179 -2.36 14.60 -9.05
C ILE A 179 -1.19 15.41 -9.61
N THR A 180 -1.51 16.46 -10.37
CA THR A 180 -0.54 17.45 -10.84
C THR A 180 -0.71 18.71 -10.01
N VAL A 181 0.35 19.16 -9.34
CA VAL A 181 0.33 20.31 -8.42
C VAL A 181 1.13 21.46 -9.01
N ARG A 182 0.49 22.58 -9.32
CA ARG A 182 1.13 23.80 -9.84
C ARG A 182 1.58 24.72 -8.70
N GLN A 183 2.74 25.36 -8.84
CA GLN A 183 3.29 26.33 -7.88
C GLN A 183 3.49 25.76 -6.47
N GLY A 184 4.21 24.64 -6.37
CA GLY A 184 4.48 23.96 -5.10
C GLY A 184 5.52 24.69 -4.24
N LYS A 185 5.17 25.16 -3.03
CA LYS A 185 6.17 25.42 -1.99
C LYS A 185 6.57 24.08 -1.40
N ARG A 186 7.85 23.73 -1.53
CA ARG A 186 8.44 22.55 -0.90
C ARG A 186 9.32 22.97 0.27
N TRP A 187 9.21 22.27 1.39
CA TRP A 187 10.06 22.49 2.55
C TRP A 187 10.26 21.19 3.32
N ASN A 188 11.36 21.12 4.08
CA ASN A 188 11.63 20.00 4.97
C ASN A 188 11.35 20.44 6.40
N PHE A 189 10.66 19.61 7.18
CA PHE A 189 10.40 19.85 8.60
C PHE A 189 10.40 18.50 9.33
N ALA A 190 11.13 18.42 10.44
CA ALA A 190 11.24 17.20 11.26
C ALA A 190 11.56 15.94 10.43
N GLY A 191 12.51 16.02 9.49
CA GLY A 191 12.89 14.89 8.63
C GLY A 191 11.88 14.54 7.52
N HIS A 192 10.71 15.17 7.48
CA HIS A 192 9.71 14.96 6.44
C HIS A 192 9.75 16.03 5.36
N THR A 193 9.61 15.61 4.10
CA THR A 193 9.39 16.52 2.98
C THR A 193 7.91 16.89 2.92
N TYR A 194 7.62 18.18 2.91
CA TYR A 194 6.29 18.73 2.70
C TYR A 194 6.19 19.43 1.36
N LEU A 195 5.02 19.36 0.77
CA LEU A 195 4.66 20.08 -0.44
C LEU A 195 3.31 20.75 -0.22
N ALA A 196 3.17 22.01 -0.61
CA ALA A 196 1.87 22.69 -0.66
C ALA A 196 1.75 23.41 -1.99
N GLY A 197 0.58 23.37 -2.61
CA GLY A 197 0.34 23.97 -3.91
C GLY A 197 -1.11 23.76 -4.35
N LYS A 198 -1.45 24.25 -5.55
CA LYS A 198 -2.79 24.07 -6.12
C LYS A 198 -2.80 22.82 -6.98
N ILE A 199 -3.77 21.93 -6.74
CA ILE A 199 -4.04 20.81 -7.65
C ILE A 199 -4.57 21.40 -8.96
N ASP A 200 -3.88 21.14 -10.06
CA ASP A 200 -4.26 21.56 -11.41
C ASP A 200 -5.10 20.50 -12.11
N SER A 201 -4.70 19.23 -11.98
CA SER A 201 -5.41 18.10 -12.56
C SER A 201 -5.23 16.83 -11.73
N LYS A 202 -6.11 15.87 -11.99
CA LYS A 202 -6.17 14.54 -11.38
C LYS A 202 -6.44 13.53 -12.49
N ARG A 203 -5.76 12.39 -12.46
CA ARG A 203 -5.99 11.30 -13.41
C ARG A 203 -5.63 9.96 -12.78
N LEU A 204 -6.20 8.90 -13.33
CA LEU A 204 -5.76 7.53 -13.09
C LEU A 204 -4.86 7.07 -14.24
N ASN A 205 -3.65 6.62 -13.92
CA ASN A 205 -2.77 5.92 -14.86
C ASN A 205 -1.97 4.87 -14.08
N VAL A 206 -2.55 3.68 -13.94
CA VAL A 206 -1.96 2.57 -13.16
C VAL A 206 -0.62 2.10 -13.71
N ALA A 207 -0.42 2.16 -15.03
CA ALA A 207 0.85 1.78 -15.66
C ALA A 207 2.00 2.72 -15.26
N ALA A 208 1.71 3.99 -14.99
CA ALA A 208 2.70 4.96 -14.53
C ALA A 208 3.03 4.83 -13.03
N LEU A 209 2.26 4.04 -12.27
CA LEU A 209 2.51 3.87 -10.84
C LEU A 209 3.75 3.01 -10.56
N GLY A 210 4.19 2.18 -11.52
CA GLY A 210 5.34 1.28 -11.36
C GLY A 210 5.09 0.17 -10.34
N LEU A 211 3.85 -0.28 -10.20
CA LEU A 211 3.48 -1.39 -9.32
C LEU A 211 3.87 -2.72 -9.98
N VAL A 212 4.33 -3.67 -9.17
CA VAL A 212 4.47 -5.08 -9.59
C VAL A 212 3.05 -5.66 -9.70
N PRO A 213 2.65 -6.25 -10.84
CA PRO A 213 1.35 -6.91 -10.95
C PRO A 213 1.17 -7.98 -9.87
N LEU A 214 -0.07 -8.19 -9.42
CA LEU A 214 -0.43 -9.28 -8.51
C LEU A 214 -0.17 -10.63 -9.19
N GLU A 215 0.38 -11.60 -8.46
CA GLU A 215 0.60 -12.94 -8.99
C GLU A 215 -0.73 -13.64 -9.33
N LEU A 216 -0.69 -14.54 -10.32
CA LEU A 216 -1.82 -15.39 -10.70
C LEU A 216 -1.40 -16.85 -10.57
N GLU A 217 -1.90 -17.53 -9.57
CA GLU A 217 -1.72 -18.97 -9.40
C GLU A 217 -2.73 -19.73 -10.24
N ASN A 218 -2.27 -20.68 -11.06
CA ASN A 218 -3.18 -21.56 -11.80
C ASN A 218 -3.72 -22.64 -10.86
N VAL A 219 -5.02 -22.62 -10.62
CA VAL A 219 -5.74 -23.51 -9.68
C VAL A 219 -6.48 -24.64 -10.39
N GLY A 220 -6.22 -24.83 -11.68
CA GLY A 220 -6.70 -25.95 -12.48
C GLY A 220 -7.66 -25.55 -13.60
N THR A 221 -8.29 -26.55 -14.19
CA THR A 221 -9.22 -26.38 -15.29
C THR A 221 -10.63 -26.32 -14.75
N TRP A 222 -11.35 -25.25 -15.08
CA TRP A 222 -12.78 -25.13 -14.87
C TRP A 222 -13.52 -25.61 -16.12
N THR A 223 -14.54 -26.44 -15.92
CA THR A 223 -15.44 -26.91 -17.00
C THR A 223 -16.88 -26.48 -16.73
N PRO A 224 -17.64 -26.07 -17.77
CA PRO A 224 -19.06 -25.77 -17.60
C PRO A 224 -19.87 -26.92 -17.01
N GLU A 225 -19.56 -28.16 -17.39
CA GLU A 225 -20.31 -29.35 -16.99
C GLU A 225 -20.24 -29.62 -15.48
N GLU A 226 -19.08 -29.36 -14.86
CA GLU A 226 -18.85 -29.60 -13.43
C GLU A 226 -19.29 -28.44 -12.54
N HIS A 227 -19.40 -27.22 -13.11
CA HIS A 227 -19.52 -25.99 -12.33
C HIS A 227 -20.71 -25.10 -12.69
N TYR A 228 -21.50 -25.43 -13.70
CA TYR A 228 -22.76 -24.74 -13.94
C TYR A 228 -23.84 -25.26 -12.98
N TRP A 229 -24.49 -24.35 -12.25
CA TRP A 229 -25.40 -24.66 -11.14
C TRP A 229 -26.89 -24.70 -11.55
N GLY A 230 -27.21 -24.83 -12.84
CA GLY A 230 -28.59 -25.00 -13.29
C GLY A 230 -29.11 -26.41 -13.02
N GLU A 231 -30.42 -26.55 -12.83
CA GLU A 231 -31.08 -27.86 -12.75
C GLU A 231 -30.96 -28.59 -14.11
N GLU A 232 -30.80 -29.92 -14.11
CA GLU A 232 -30.58 -30.71 -15.35
C GLU A 232 -31.68 -30.51 -16.41
N ASP A 233 -32.90 -30.19 -15.99
CA ASP A 233 -34.08 -30.01 -16.85
C ASP A 233 -34.42 -28.54 -17.14
N GLU A 234 -33.68 -27.58 -16.59
CA GLU A 234 -33.91 -26.16 -16.83
C GLU A 234 -33.19 -25.67 -18.10
N PRO A 235 -33.84 -24.84 -18.93
CA PRO A 235 -33.18 -24.26 -20.09
C PRO A 235 -32.04 -23.33 -19.65
N ILE A 236 -30.88 -23.52 -20.26
CA ILE A 236 -29.72 -22.63 -20.07
C ILE A 236 -30.13 -21.18 -20.39
N GLU A 237 -29.95 -20.29 -19.42
CA GLU A 237 -30.22 -18.86 -19.57
C GLU A 237 -29.38 -18.23 -20.69
N GLU A 238 -29.92 -17.24 -21.42
CA GLU A 238 -29.25 -16.65 -22.60
C GLU A 238 -27.86 -16.09 -22.28
N TRP A 239 -27.64 -15.54 -21.07
CA TRP A 239 -26.34 -15.01 -20.66
C TRP A 239 -25.28 -16.10 -20.50
N ALA A 240 -25.67 -17.32 -20.11
CA ALA A 240 -24.78 -18.43 -19.81
C ALA A 240 -24.40 -19.22 -21.07
N LYS A 241 -25.27 -19.28 -22.08
CA LYS A 241 -25.03 -20.00 -23.34
C LYS A 241 -23.67 -19.73 -23.98
N PRO A 242 -23.22 -18.48 -24.20
CA PRO A 242 -21.92 -18.22 -24.82
C PRO A 242 -20.73 -18.66 -23.94
N ILE A 243 -20.89 -18.60 -22.62
CA ILE A 243 -19.87 -19.01 -21.65
C ILE A 243 -19.72 -20.54 -21.65
N ILE A 244 -20.84 -21.26 -21.65
CA ILE A 244 -20.87 -22.73 -21.73
C ILE A 244 -20.33 -23.19 -23.08
N ALA A 245 -20.75 -22.56 -24.18
CA ALA A 245 -20.28 -22.88 -25.52
C ALA A 245 -18.76 -22.66 -25.70
N TYR A 246 -18.14 -21.76 -24.92
CA TYR A 246 -16.69 -21.59 -24.92
C TYR A 246 -15.96 -22.82 -24.34
N GLY A 247 -16.58 -23.52 -23.40
CA GLY A 247 -16.03 -24.73 -22.81
C GLY A 247 -14.98 -24.49 -21.73
N ALA A 248 -14.08 -25.46 -21.59
CA ALA A 248 -13.08 -25.54 -20.53
C ALA A 248 -12.07 -24.38 -20.58
N ARG A 249 -11.74 -23.83 -19.41
CA ARG A 249 -10.81 -22.70 -19.23
C ARG A 249 -9.92 -22.89 -18.01
N GLN A 250 -8.75 -22.28 -18.01
CA GLN A 250 -7.91 -22.23 -16.82
C GLN A 250 -8.50 -21.26 -15.80
N ALA A 251 -8.61 -21.70 -14.56
CA ALA A 251 -8.97 -20.88 -13.42
C ALA A 251 -7.70 -20.44 -12.68
N PHE A 252 -7.75 -19.23 -12.13
CA PHE A 252 -6.66 -18.65 -11.39
C PHE A 252 -7.12 -18.11 -10.04
N GLU A 253 -6.22 -18.15 -9.06
CA GLU A 253 -6.31 -17.38 -7.82
C GLU A 253 -5.31 -16.22 -7.89
N MET A 254 -5.82 -15.00 -7.73
CA MET A 254 -5.03 -13.77 -7.74
C MET A 254 -4.45 -13.53 -6.35
N GLU A 255 -3.18 -13.15 -6.28
CA GLU A 255 -2.51 -12.80 -5.02
C GLU A 255 -3.32 -11.76 -4.21
N GLN A 256 -3.59 -12.07 -2.94
CA GLN A 256 -4.10 -11.09 -1.99
C GLN A 256 -2.96 -10.37 -1.29
N VAL A 257 -2.83 -9.05 -1.55
CA VAL A 257 -1.92 -8.19 -0.80
C VAL A 257 -2.64 -7.58 0.40
N LEU A 258 -2.20 -7.94 1.61
CA LEU A 258 -2.75 -7.43 2.87
C LEU A 258 -1.62 -6.98 3.82
N PRO A 259 -1.20 -5.70 3.75
CA PRO A 259 -0.06 -5.25 4.52
C PRO A 259 -0.25 -5.39 6.04
N GLY A 260 0.79 -5.90 6.72
CA GLY A 260 0.81 -6.09 8.17
C GLY A 260 0.21 -7.41 8.65
N MET A 261 -0.40 -8.20 7.77
CA MET A 261 -0.89 -9.55 8.14
C MET A 261 0.29 -10.53 8.22
N LYS A 262 0.35 -11.30 9.32
CA LYS A 262 1.35 -12.36 9.51
C LYS A 262 0.73 -13.69 9.08
N PRO A 263 1.44 -14.54 8.32
CA PRO A 263 0.90 -15.80 7.80
C PRO A 263 0.24 -16.73 8.83
N ASP A 264 0.66 -16.65 10.11
CA ASP A 264 0.18 -17.51 11.19
C ASP A 264 -0.83 -16.83 12.14
N ASP A 265 -1.20 -15.57 11.89
CA ASP A 265 -2.11 -14.79 12.75
C ASP A 265 -3.38 -14.38 11.99
N PHE A 266 -4.25 -15.36 11.77
CA PHE A 266 -5.57 -15.16 11.17
C PHE A 266 -6.54 -14.32 12.02
N GLY A 267 -6.14 -13.93 13.24
CA GLY A 267 -6.98 -13.20 14.20
C GLY A 267 -6.94 -11.67 14.07
N ASP A 268 -5.92 -11.10 13.43
CA ASP A 268 -5.76 -9.64 13.26
C ASP A 268 -5.83 -9.20 11.78
N ASP A 269 -6.84 -9.69 11.05
CA ASP A 269 -7.14 -9.18 9.71
C ASP A 269 -7.55 -7.69 9.79
N PRO A 270 -6.78 -6.76 9.18
CA PRO A 270 -7.07 -5.33 9.26
C PRO A 270 -8.36 -4.92 8.52
N ILE A 271 -8.80 -5.66 7.50
CA ILE A 271 -10.09 -5.43 6.82
C ILE A 271 -11.24 -5.84 7.73
N CYS A 272 -11.16 -7.02 8.37
CA CYS A 272 -12.15 -7.44 9.37
C CYS A 272 -12.25 -6.42 10.50
N ARG A 273 -11.11 -6.02 11.09
CA ARG A 273 -11.05 -4.99 12.13
C ARG A 273 -11.63 -3.65 11.70
N SER A 274 -11.38 -3.22 10.45
CA SER A 274 -12.00 -2.02 9.88
C SER A 274 -13.53 -2.16 9.80
N ASN A 275 -14.04 -3.30 9.35
CA ASN A 275 -15.48 -3.52 9.27
C ASN A 275 -16.12 -3.55 10.66
N ASP A 276 -15.48 -4.20 11.63
CA ASP A 276 -15.95 -4.26 13.01
C ASP A 276 -16.03 -2.85 13.61
N LEU A 277 -14.97 -2.04 13.49
CA LEU A 277 -14.97 -0.65 13.96
C LEU A 277 -16.10 0.16 13.33
N LYS A 278 -16.30 0.04 12.01
CA LYS A 278 -17.42 0.70 11.31
C LYS A 278 -18.77 0.26 11.88
N ASN A 279 -18.97 -1.05 12.10
CA ASN A 279 -20.21 -1.62 12.61
C ASN A 279 -20.46 -1.24 14.08
N THR A 280 -19.42 -1.07 14.88
CA THR A 280 -19.50 -0.63 16.29
C THR A 280 -19.59 0.89 16.44
N GLY A 281 -19.61 1.64 15.35
CA GLY A 281 -19.85 3.10 15.37
C GLY A 281 -18.60 3.98 15.37
N ASP A 282 -17.43 3.44 15.02
CA ASP A 282 -16.18 4.20 14.81
C ASP A 282 -15.72 4.15 13.33
N PRO A 283 -16.45 4.83 12.42
CA PRO A 283 -16.11 4.87 11.01
C PRO A 283 -14.79 5.63 10.74
N GLU A 284 -14.33 6.50 11.64
CA GLU A 284 -13.08 7.25 11.46
C GLU A 284 -11.86 6.34 11.67
N ALA A 285 -11.86 5.53 12.73
CA ALA A 285 -10.81 4.55 12.96
C ALA A 285 -10.76 3.49 11.85
N ALA A 286 -11.93 3.01 11.41
CA ALA A 286 -12.04 2.10 10.27
C ALA A 286 -11.45 2.69 8.99
N PHE A 287 -11.83 3.93 8.63
CA PHE A 287 -11.28 4.62 7.46
C PHE A 287 -9.77 4.82 7.55
N LYS A 288 -9.24 5.11 8.76
CA LYS A 288 -7.80 5.25 9.00
C LYS A 288 -7.04 3.96 8.73
N ILE A 289 -7.60 2.79 9.09
CA ILE A 289 -6.98 1.49 8.78
C ILE A 289 -6.86 1.31 7.27
N LEU A 290 -7.95 1.50 6.52
CA LEU A 290 -7.97 1.32 5.06
C LEU A 290 -7.00 2.28 4.34
N MET A 291 -6.94 3.53 4.78
CA MET A 291 -5.96 4.51 4.29
C MET A 291 -4.52 4.09 4.61
N GLY A 292 -4.28 3.47 5.77
CA GLY A 292 -2.99 2.91 6.15
C GLY A 292 -2.56 1.76 5.24
N LEU A 293 -3.48 0.84 4.93
CA LEU A 293 -3.23 -0.27 4.00
C LEU A 293 -2.85 0.24 2.61
N CYS A 294 -3.60 1.21 2.06
CA CYS A 294 -3.28 1.83 0.78
C CYS A 294 -1.93 2.58 0.81
N GLN A 295 -1.57 3.16 1.96
CA GLN A 295 -0.30 3.87 2.12
C GLN A 295 0.89 2.93 2.02
N GLU A 296 0.75 1.73 2.58
CA GLU A 296 1.79 0.73 2.66
C GLU A 296 1.94 -0.04 1.33
N ASP A 297 0.82 -0.46 0.73
CA ASP A 297 0.80 -1.06 -0.61
C ASP A 297 -0.52 -0.75 -1.33
N LEU A 298 -0.44 -0.01 -2.46
CA LEU A 298 -1.59 0.29 -3.32
C LEU A 298 -2.19 -0.96 -3.97
N ARG A 299 -1.48 -2.09 -3.97
CA ARG A 299 -1.98 -3.39 -4.46
C ARG A 299 -2.98 -4.03 -3.50
N CYS A 300 -3.21 -3.46 -2.31
CA CYS A 300 -4.27 -3.90 -1.41
C CYS A 300 -5.67 -3.52 -1.97
N LEU A 301 -6.16 -4.34 -2.92
CA LEU A 301 -7.42 -4.09 -3.62
C LEU A 301 -8.61 -4.08 -2.66
N ASP A 302 -8.55 -4.86 -1.57
CA ASP A 302 -9.67 -4.94 -0.63
C ASP A 302 -9.83 -3.63 0.14
N ALA A 303 -8.73 -2.96 0.49
CA ALA A 303 -8.79 -1.64 1.09
C ALA A 303 -9.49 -0.63 0.17
N LEU A 304 -9.20 -0.67 -1.14
CA LEU A 304 -9.83 0.18 -2.14
C LEU A 304 -11.33 -0.15 -2.31
N ALA A 305 -11.70 -1.43 -2.35
CA ALA A 305 -13.11 -1.85 -2.38
C ALA A 305 -13.87 -1.34 -1.13
N HIS A 306 -13.29 -1.52 0.06
CA HIS A 306 -13.91 -1.09 1.30
C HIS A 306 -13.99 0.45 1.41
N LEU A 307 -12.98 1.20 0.94
CA LEU A 307 -13.07 2.66 0.85
C LEU A 307 -14.20 3.11 -0.11
N GLY A 308 -14.41 2.40 -1.22
CA GLY A 308 -15.58 2.59 -2.09
C GLY A 308 -16.89 2.40 -1.32
N ASN A 309 -17.01 1.32 -0.55
CA ASN A 309 -18.18 1.02 0.28
C ASN A 309 -18.47 2.11 1.33
N PHE A 310 -17.46 2.83 1.83
CA PHE A 310 -17.64 3.91 2.80
C PHE A 310 -18.47 5.08 2.26
N VAL A 311 -18.32 5.37 0.97
CA VAL A 311 -18.93 6.53 0.30
C VAL A 311 -19.99 6.13 -0.72
N PHE A 312 -20.17 4.82 -0.93
CA PHE A 312 -21.05 4.25 -1.94
C PHE A 312 -22.46 4.81 -1.89
N ASP A 313 -23.15 4.69 -0.75
CA ASP A 313 -24.56 5.09 -0.66
C ASP A 313 -24.77 6.58 -0.94
N ARG A 314 -23.87 7.43 -0.44
CA ARG A 314 -24.03 8.89 -0.43
C ARG A 314 -23.52 9.58 -1.69
N THR A 315 -22.39 9.12 -2.23
CA THR A 315 -21.66 9.83 -3.30
C THR A 315 -21.10 8.83 -4.30
N PRO A 316 -21.92 8.28 -5.22
CA PRO A 316 -21.48 7.30 -6.22
C PRO A 316 -20.39 7.86 -7.15
N ASN A 317 -20.37 9.18 -7.36
CA ASN A 317 -19.34 9.89 -8.12
C ASN A 317 -17.95 9.90 -7.45
N VAL A 318 -17.88 9.66 -6.14
CA VAL A 318 -16.60 9.49 -5.41
C VAL A 318 -16.29 8.00 -5.27
N ALA A 319 -17.29 7.19 -4.93
CA ALA A 319 -17.15 5.74 -4.77
C ALA A 319 -16.59 5.06 -6.03
N ILE A 320 -17.04 5.49 -7.22
CA ILE A 320 -16.58 4.95 -8.49
C ILE A 320 -15.05 4.99 -8.62
N HIS A 321 -14.40 6.03 -8.13
CA HIS A 321 -12.96 6.19 -8.26
C HIS A 321 -12.17 5.21 -7.37
N HIS A 322 -12.65 4.92 -6.16
CA HIS A 322 -12.04 3.91 -5.30
C HIS A 322 -12.07 2.53 -5.95
N TYR A 323 -13.23 2.13 -6.46
CA TYR A 323 -13.39 0.86 -7.16
C TYR A 323 -12.60 0.82 -8.47
N GLU A 324 -12.58 1.93 -9.21
CA GLU A 324 -11.86 2.03 -10.48
C GLU A 324 -10.36 1.85 -10.26
N VAL A 325 -9.77 2.51 -9.25
CA VAL A 325 -8.35 2.31 -8.93
C VAL A 325 -8.07 0.84 -8.65
N GLY A 326 -8.84 0.20 -7.76
CA GLY A 326 -8.63 -1.21 -7.41
C GLY A 326 -8.78 -2.15 -8.60
N LEU A 327 -9.82 -1.93 -9.41
CA LEU A 327 -10.04 -2.66 -10.65
C LEU A 327 -8.86 -2.50 -11.62
N ARG A 328 -8.41 -1.27 -11.88
CA ARG A 328 -7.30 -1.02 -12.82
C ARG A 328 -5.96 -1.56 -12.32
N ILE A 329 -5.72 -1.56 -11.01
CA ILE A 329 -4.51 -2.17 -10.44
C ILE A 329 -4.54 -3.69 -10.62
N GLY A 330 -5.65 -4.37 -10.30
CA GLY A 330 -5.75 -5.82 -10.52
C GLY A 330 -5.72 -6.22 -11.99
N GLU A 331 -6.19 -5.35 -12.89
CA GLU A 331 -6.08 -5.55 -14.34
C GLU A 331 -4.62 -5.53 -14.84
N LEU A 332 -3.65 -5.00 -14.09
CA LEU A 332 -2.23 -5.11 -14.47
C LEU A 332 -1.77 -6.57 -14.55
N SER A 333 -2.39 -7.46 -13.79
CA SER A 333 -2.14 -8.91 -13.81
C SER A 333 -2.86 -9.61 -14.96
N LEU A 334 -3.98 -9.04 -15.41
CA LEU A 334 -4.80 -9.57 -16.48
C LEU A 334 -4.31 -8.95 -17.79
N GLY A 335 -3.36 -9.63 -18.45
CA GLY A 335 -2.90 -9.22 -19.78
C GLY A 335 -4.05 -8.99 -20.77
N PRO A 336 -3.83 -8.24 -21.87
CA PRO A 336 -4.90 -7.85 -22.81
C PRO A 336 -5.66 -9.04 -23.42
N ASP A 337 -5.01 -10.21 -23.48
CA ASP A 337 -5.57 -11.45 -24.04
C ASP A 337 -5.97 -12.47 -22.94
N PHE A 338 -6.12 -12.02 -21.69
CA PHE A 338 -6.52 -12.92 -20.60
C PHE A 338 -7.90 -13.53 -20.88
N ASN A 339 -7.93 -14.85 -21.05
CA ASN A 339 -9.12 -15.65 -21.33
C ASN A 339 -9.43 -16.68 -20.21
N GLY A 340 -8.73 -16.57 -19.08
CA GLY A 340 -8.94 -17.39 -17.91
C GLY A 340 -10.12 -16.95 -17.04
N LEU A 341 -10.25 -17.60 -15.90
CA LEU A 341 -11.29 -17.36 -14.91
C LEU A 341 -10.68 -16.90 -13.58
N LEU A 342 -11.44 -16.10 -12.84
CA LEU A 342 -11.19 -15.76 -11.44
C LEU A 342 -12.43 -16.16 -10.62
N PRO A 343 -12.61 -17.45 -10.31
CA PRO A 343 -13.80 -17.90 -9.60
C PRO A 343 -13.85 -17.34 -8.17
N TRP A 344 -15.04 -16.95 -7.71
CA TRP A 344 -15.27 -16.41 -6.36
C TRP A 344 -14.92 -17.38 -5.21
N GLY A 345 -14.92 -18.69 -5.52
CA GLY A 345 -14.60 -19.75 -4.57
C GLY A 345 -13.17 -19.65 -4.03
N PHE A 346 -12.25 -19.13 -4.84
CA PHE A 346 -10.89 -18.77 -4.45
C PHE A 346 -10.94 -17.41 -3.75
N ILE A 347 -10.63 -17.38 -2.44
CA ILE A 347 -10.95 -16.26 -1.56
C ILE A 347 -10.20 -15.00 -1.99
N ASP A 348 -8.98 -15.17 -2.50
CA ASP A 348 -8.08 -14.07 -2.82
C ASP A 348 -8.50 -13.33 -4.10
N ASN A 349 -9.42 -13.91 -4.90
CA ASN A 349 -10.06 -13.24 -6.03
C ASN A 349 -11.10 -12.18 -5.61
N ARG A 350 -11.66 -12.30 -4.40
CA ARG A 350 -12.81 -11.49 -3.98
C ARG A 350 -12.53 -9.98 -3.94
N PRO A 351 -11.37 -9.49 -3.46
CA PRO A 351 -11.04 -8.06 -3.53
C PRO A 351 -11.15 -7.47 -4.94
N PHE A 352 -10.64 -8.17 -5.95
CA PHE A 352 -10.72 -7.75 -7.35
C PHE A 352 -12.18 -7.74 -7.84
N LEU A 353 -12.91 -8.84 -7.60
CA LEU A 353 -14.31 -8.96 -8.01
C LEU A 353 -15.23 -7.95 -7.30
N ARG A 354 -14.96 -7.60 -6.03
CA ARG A 354 -15.64 -6.53 -5.29
C ARG A 354 -15.38 -5.16 -5.94
N CYS A 355 -14.14 -4.87 -6.33
CA CYS A 355 -13.81 -3.64 -7.07
C CYS A 355 -14.57 -3.59 -8.40
N MET A 356 -14.54 -4.67 -9.19
CA MET A 356 -15.26 -4.76 -10.47
C MET A 356 -16.77 -4.55 -10.29
N HIS A 357 -17.35 -5.19 -9.28
CA HIS A 357 -18.77 -5.08 -8.96
C HIS A 357 -19.17 -3.67 -8.54
N GLY A 358 -18.47 -3.09 -7.56
CA GLY A 358 -18.73 -1.74 -7.07
C GLY A 358 -18.58 -0.69 -8.18
N TYR A 359 -17.57 -0.83 -9.04
CA TYR A 359 -17.40 0.01 -10.22
C TYR A 359 -18.61 -0.10 -11.17
N GLY A 360 -19.05 -1.32 -11.48
CA GLY A 360 -20.22 -1.58 -12.33
C GLY A 360 -21.50 -0.95 -11.78
N ILE A 361 -21.78 -1.09 -10.48
CA ILE A 361 -22.96 -0.46 -9.88
C ILE A 361 -22.83 1.06 -9.91
N CYS A 362 -21.67 1.62 -9.59
CA CYS A 362 -21.47 3.06 -9.67
C CYS A 362 -21.67 3.59 -11.10
N LEU A 363 -21.18 2.89 -12.12
CA LEU A 363 -21.44 3.24 -13.51
C LEU A 363 -22.95 3.28 -13.79
N TRP A 364 -23.69 2.26 -13.35
CA TRP A 364 -25.14 2.19 -13.52
C TRP A 364 -25.86 3.35 -12.81
N ARG A 365 -25.54 3.60 -11.54
CA ARG A 365 -26.06 4.73 -10.74
C ARG A 365 -25.79 6.10 -11.36
N LEU A 366 -24.69 6.22 -12.12
CA LEU A 366 -24.32 7.44 -12.82
C LEU A 366 -24.89 7.50 -14.26
N GLY A 367 -25.77 6.58 -14.64
CA GLY A 367 -26.39 6.52 -15.97
C GLY A 367 -25.45 6.10 -17.10
N ARG A 368 -24.28 5.54 -16.77
CA ARG A 368 -23.28 5.04 -17.73
C ARG A 368 -23.60 3.60 -18.14
N PHE A 369 -24.81 3.37 -18.65
CA PHE A 369 -25.38 2.03 -18.90
C PHE A 369 -24.52 1.13 -19.79
N ILE A 370 -23.96 1.67 -20.88
CA ILE A 370 -23.14 0.89 -21.82
C ILE A 370 -21.87 0.38 -21.14
N GLU A 371 -21.26 1.21 -20.29
CA GLU A 371 -20.03 0.85 -19.58
C GLU A 371 -20.33 -0.14 -18.45
N ALA A 372 -21.43 0.06 -17.72
CA ALA A 372 -21.90 -0.86 -16.69
C ALA A 372 -22.17 -2.25 -17.28
N ALA A 373 -22.91 -2.33 -18.39
CA ALA A 373 -23.21 -3.59 -19.07
C ALA A 373 -21.92 -4.32 -19.49
N ARG A 374 -20.97 -3.63 -20.14
CA ARG A 374 -19.69 -4.24 -20.54
C ARG A 374 -18.88 -4.75 -19.35
N ASN A 375 -18.84 -3.98 -18.26
CA ASN A 375 -18.15 -4.38 -17.04
C ASN A 375 -18.75 -5.66 -16.44
N PHE A 376 -20.08 -5.72 -16.38
CA PHE A 376 -20.81 -6.86 -15.84
C PHE A 376 -20.80 -8.09 -16.74
N GLU A 377 -20.85 -7.91 -18.06
CA GLU A 377 -20.60 -8.99 -19.02
C GLU A 377 -19.22 -9.58 -18.77
N ARG A 378 -18.17 -8.75 -18.69
CA ARG A 378 -16.82 -9.23 -18.38
C ARG A 378 -16.75 -9.95 -17.04
N MET A 379 -17.48 -9.48 -16.04
CA MET A 379 -17.53 -10.10 -14.72
C MET A 379 -18.14 -11.51 -14.77
N LEU A 380 -19.22 -11.71 -15.53
CA LEU A 380 -19.81 -13.04 -15.78
C LEU A 380 -18.82 -13.96 -16.51
N TRP A 381 -18.07 -13.43 -17.46
CA TRP A 381 -17.04 -14.20 -18.17
C TRP A 381 -15.87 -14.62 -17.27
N LEU A 382 -15.50 -13.79 -16.27
CA LEU A 382 -14.45 -14.07 -15.29
C LEU A 382 -14.91 -14.99 -14.16
N ASN A 383 -16.15 -14.84 -13.68
CA ASN A 383 -16.75 -15.66 -12.62
C ASN A 383 -18.17 -16.12 -13.01
N PRO A 384 -18.29 -17.20 -13.82
CA PRO A 384 -19.57 -17.73 -14.29
C PRO A 384 -20.52 -18.21 -13.20
N SER A 385 -20.01 -18.55 -12.02
CA SER A 385 -20.83 -18.91 -10.86
C SER A 385 -21.68 -17.74 -10.34
N ASP A 386 -21.38 -16.51 -10.79
CA ASP A 386 -22.13 -15.28 -10.54
C ASP A 386 -22.55 -15.09 -9.08
N ASN A 387 -21.62 -15.31 -8.15
CA ASN A 387 -21.86 -15.21 -6.71
C ASN A 387 -22.32 -13.81 -6.25
N GLN A 388 -22.17 -12.80 -7.10
CA GLN A 388 -22.57 -11.42 -6.83
C GLN A 388 -23.88 -11.03 -7.53
N GLY A 389 -24.54 -11.96 -8.23
CA GLY A 389 -25.90 -11.79 -8.75
C GLY A 389 -26.01 -10.86 -9.96
N ILE A 390 -24.96 -10.73 -10.77
CA ILE A 390 -24.92 -9.88 -11.96
C ILE A 390 -25.99 -10.25 -12.99
N ARG A 391 -26.31 -11.55 -13.13
CA ARG A 391 -27.31 -12.03 -14.09
C ARG A 391 -28.70 -11.43 -13.86
N PHE A 392 -29.02 -11.04 -12.62
CA PHE A 392 -30.29 -10.41 -12.30
C PHE A 392 -30.32 -8.91 -12.62
N LEU A 393 -29.15 -8.28 -12.79
CA LEU A 393 -29.02 -6.84 -13.01
C LEU A 393 -28.85 -6.48 -14.50
N ILE A 394 -28.27 -7.39 -15.28
CA ILE A 394 -27.74 -7.09 -16.61
C ILE A 394 -28.81 -6.63 -17.62
N ASP A 395 -30.00 -7.22 -17.58
CA ASP A 395 -31.09 -6.88 -18.50
C ASP A 395 -31.67 -5.50 -18.17
N ASN A 396 -31.88 -5.19 -16.89
CA ASN A 396 -32.28 -3.86 -16.44
C ASN A 396 -31.30 -2.77 -16.91
N ILE A 397 -30.00 -3.05 -16.84
CA ILE A 397 -28.96 -2.12 -17.31
C ILE A 397 -29.02 -1.94 -18.84
N LYS A 398 -29.20 -3.03 -19.59
CA LYS A 398 -29.32 -3.01 -21.05
C LYS A 398 -30.56 -2.23 -21.51
N ASP A 399 -31.66 -2.38 -20.77
CA ASP A 399 -32.92 -1.66 -20.99
C ASP A 399 -32.92 -0.23 -20.43
N ARG A 400 -31.79 0.18 -19.82
CA ARG A 400 -31.59 1.52 -19.22
C ARG A 400 -32.60 1.85 -18.11
N VAL A 401 -33.05 0.83 -17.39
CA VAL A 401 -33.77 1.01 -16.12
C VAL A 401 -32.79 1.66 -15.14
N THR A 402 -33.19 2.74 -14.47
CA THR A 402 -32.30 3.41 -13.50
C THR A 402 -32.10 2.55 -12.26
N TRP A 403 -30.96 2.73 -11.58
CA TRP A 403 -30.66 2.01 -10.34
C TRP A 403 -31.78 2.18 -9.31
N GLU A 404 -32.24 3.42 -9.11
CA GLU A 404 -33.27 3.75 -8.12
C GLU A 404 -34.59 3.03 -8.41
N LYS A 405 -34.97 2.94 -9.68
CA LYS A 405 -36.21 2.26 -10.09
C LYS A 405 -36.10 0.75 -9.86
N CYS A 406 -34.95 0.16 -10.19
CA CYS A 406 -34.72 -1.28 -9.95
C CYS A 406 -34.80 -1.63 -8.47
N GLN A 407 -34.28 -0.77 -7.58
CA GLN A 407 -34.30 -0.98 -6.14
C GLN A 407 -35.69 -0.78 -5.50
N GLU A 408 -36.64 -0.16 -6.21
CA GLU A 408 -38.03 -0.02 -5.75
C GLU A 408 -38.88 -1.25 -6.11
N ASP A 409 -38.46 -2.03 -7.12
CA ASP A 409 -39.16 -3.20 -7.64
C ASP A 409 -38.69 -4.52 -6.97
N ASP A 410 -37.57 -4.50 -6.23
CA ASP A 410 -37.01 -5.58 -5.39
C ASP A 410 -37.50 -5.49 -3.93
#